data_AF-A0A6M0C394-F1
#
_entry.id   AF-A0A6M0C394-F1
#
_cell.length_a   1.000
_cell.length_b   1.000
_cell.length_c   1.000
_cell.angle_alpha   90.00
_cell.angle_beta   90.00
_cell.angle_gamma   90.00
#
_symmetry.space_group_name_H-M   'P 1'
#
loop_
_entity.id
_entity.type
_entity.pdbx_description
1 polymer ?
#
loop_
_entity_poly.entity_id
_entity_poly.type
_entity_poly.pdbx_seq_one_letter_code
_entity_poly.pdbx_strand_id
1 'polypeptide(L)'
;MGKPTGFMEYVRELPQDLEPLERIHNWDEFHQHMPEEKLRTQGARCMDCGIPFCHTGTTFNRMASGCPINNLIPEWNDLVYRGLWKEALDRLHKTNNFPEFTGRVCPAPCEGSCVLGINEPPVTIKNIECSIIDKGWDEGWVKPEPPAKRTGKKVAIVGSGPAGLSAAAQLNKAGHLVTVFERAD
;
A
#
# COMPACT_ATOMS: atom_id res chain seq x y z
N MET A 1 -14.23 -4.94 -11.29
CA MET A 1 -13.54 -4.59 -10.04
C MET A 1 -14.45 -3.71 -9.21
N GLY A 2 -14.53 -3.90 -7.89
CA GLY A 2 -15.47 -3.18 -7.03
C GLY A 2 -16.94 -3.49 -7.34
N LYS A 3 -17.85 -2.74 -6.70
CA LYS A 3 -19.28 -2.79 -7.02
C LYS A 3 -19.56 -1.75 -8.10
N PRO A 4 -20.15 -2.09 -9.26
CA PRO A 4 -20.36 -1.13 -10.36
C PRO A 4 -21.05 0.18 -9.96
N THR A 5 -21.93 0.14 -8.95
CA THR A 5 -22.66 1.28 -8.42
C THR A 5 -22.20 1.71 -7.02
N GLY A 6 -21.17 1.08 -6.47
CA GLY A 6 -20.75 1.27 -5.07
C GLY A 6 -20.35 2.71 -4.74
N PHE A 7 -19.77 3.44 -5.69
CA PHE A 7 -19.43 4.85 -5.52
C PHE A 7 -20.63 5.79 -5.42
N MET A 8 -21.82 5.37 -5.89
CA MET A 8 -23.08 6.12 -5.76
C MET A 8 -23.82 5.78 -4.47
N GLU A 9 -23.58 4.59 -3.92
CA GLU A 9 -24.31 4.06 -2.77
C GLU A 9 -23.59 4.30 -1.44
N TYR A 10 -22.26 4.39 -1.46
CA TYR A 10 -21.46 4.46 -0.25
C TYR A 10 -20.68 5.77 -0.16
N VAL A 11 -20.75 6.39 1.02
CA VAL A 11 -20.00 7.61 1.34
C VAL A 11 -18.56 7.25 1.72
N ARG A 12 -17.64 8.19 1.47
CA ARG A 12 -16.24 8.06 1.91
C ARG A 12 -16.19 8.10 3.43
N GLU A 13 -15.55 7.10 4.02
CA GLU A 13 -15.25 7.06 5.46
C GLU A 13 -13.76 6.80 5.64
N LEU A 14 -13.17 7.47 6.63
CA LEU A 14 -11.79 7.22 7.09
C LEU A 14 -11.83 6.64 8.50
N PRO A 15 -10.78 5.93 8.92
CA PRO A 15 -10.64 5.56 10.34
C PRO A 15 -10.65 6.81 11.22
N GLN A 16 -11.11 6.64 12.45
CA GLN A 16 -11.06 7.71 13.44
C GLN A 16 -9.64 7.85 13.99
N ASP A 17 -9.26 9.07 14.33
CA ASP A 17 -8.05 9.33 15.09
C ASP A 17 -8.40 9.39 16.58
N LEU A 18 -7.44 9.05 17.45
CA LEU A 18 -7.56 9.35 18.87
C LEU A 18 -7.69 10.86 19.09
N GLU A 19 -8.46 11.23 20.12
CA GLU A 19 -8.70 12.63 20.46
C GLU A 19 -7.38 13.37 20.74
N PRO A 20 -7.25 14.65 20.33
CA PRO A 20 -5.99 15.39 20.47
C PRO A 20 -5.45 15.42 21.90
N LEU A 21 -6.32 15.49 22.91
CA LEU A 21 -5.91 15.50 24.32
C LEU A 21 -5.42 14.13 24.80
N GLU A 22 -5.87 13.03 24.20
CA GLU A 22 -5.41 11.69 24.57
C GLU A 22 -4.05 11.37 23.95
N ARG A 23 -3.84 11.75 22.69
CA ARG A 23 -2.62 11.43 21.92
C ARG A 23 -1.38 12.28 22.25
N ILE A 24 -1.46 13.21 23.20
CA ILE A 24 -0.29 13.98 23.69
C ILE A 24 0.41 13.30 24.89
N HIS A 25 -0.15 12.21 25.39
CA HIS A 25 0.38 11.52 26.57
C HIS A 25 1.42 10.43 26.23
N ASN A 26 1.51 10.01 24.97
CA ASN A 26 2.43 8.98 24.49
C ASN A 26 2.86 9.23 23.03
N TRP A 27 3.63 8.31 22.46
CA TRP A 27 4.10 8.33 21.07
C TRP A 27 3.48 7.20 20.24
N ASP A 28 2.39 6.60 20.71
CA ASP A 28 1.74 5.48 20.05
C ASP A 28 1.01 5.94 18.77
N GLU A 29 0.75 5.01 17.84
CA GLU A 29 0.00 5.32 16.63
C GLU A 29 -1.43 5.76 17.00
N PHE A 30 -1.82 6.96 16.57
CA PHE A 30 -3.12 7.55 16.91
C PHE A 30 -4.19 7.29 15.84
N HIS A 31 -3.81 6.76 14.68
CA HIS A 31 -4.73 6.35 13.63
C HIS A 31 -5.31 4.99 13.99
N GLN A 32 -6.63 4.90 14.13
CA GLN A 32 -7.28 3.63 14.47
C GLN A 32 -7.47 2.76 13.23
N HIS A 33 -7.65 1.44 13.43
CA HIS A 33 -8.05 0.55 12.36
C HIS A 33 -9.55 0.65 12.07
N MET A 34 -9.89 0.64 10.79
CA MET A 34 -11.27 0.55 10.34
C MET A 34 -11.75 -0.91 10.36
N PRO A 35 -12.99 -1.21 10.81
CA PRO A 35 -13.54 -2.56 10.72
C PRO A 35 -13.56 -3.09 9.29
N GLU A 36 -13.34 -4.40 9.14
CA GLU A 36 -13.29 -5.06 7.84
C GLU A 36 -14.51 -4.76 6.95
N GLU A 37 -15.72 -4.79 7.50
CA GLU A 37 -16.95 -4.49 6.76
C GLU A 37 -16.93 -3.10 6.11
N LYS A 38 -16.43 -2.09 6.84
CA LYS A 38 -16.27 -0.74 6.31
C LYS A 38 -15.16 -0.66 5.27
N LEU A 39 -14.05 -1.37 5.46
CA LEU A 39 -12.97 -1.45 4.46
C LEU A 39 -13.46 -2.06 3.15
N ARG A 40 -14.27 -3.14 3.22
CA ARG A 40 -14.91 -3.75 2.06
C ARG A 40 -15.84 -2.77 1.35
N THR A 41 -16.58 -1.97 2.13
CA THR A 41 -17.46 -0.90 1.62
C THR A 41 -16.65 0.19 0.91
N GLN A 42 -15.52 0.63 1.48
CA GLN A 42 -14.64 1.62 0.83
C GLN A 42 -13.98 1.05 -0.44
N GLY A 43 -13.56 -0.22 -0.45
CA GLY A 43 -13.07 -0.89 -1.65
C GLY A 43 -14.13 -0.99 -2.77
N ALA A 44 -15.40 -1.14 -2.39
CA ALA A 44 -16.52 -1.20 -3.32
C ALA A 44 -16.75 0.12 -4.10
N ARG A 45 -16.23 1.25 -3.61
CA ARG A 45 -16.33 2.57 -4.26
C ARG A 45 -15.38 2.72 -5.46
N CYS A 46 -14.51 1.75 -5.72
CA CYS A 46 -13.69 1.74 -6.94
C CYS A 46 -14.58 1.61 -8.18
N MET A 47 -14.43 2.54 -9.14
CA MET A 47 -15.26 2.60 -10.35
C MET A 47 -14.82 1.66 -11.48
N ASP A 48 -13.77 0.87 -11.28
CA ASP A 48 -13.16 0.03 -12.34
C ASP A 48 -12.87 0.80 -13.63
N CYS A 49 -12.21 1.95 -13.49
CA CYS A 49 -11.94 2.84 -14.62
C CYS A 49 -11.16 2.11 -15.73
N GLY A 50 -11.63 2.19 -16.98
CA GLY A 50 -10.93 1.60 -18.12
C GLY A 50 -9.48 2.09 -18.28
N ILE A 51 -9.20 3.33 -17.85
CA ILE A 51 -7.84 3.85 -17.69
C ILE A 51 -7.66 4.24 -16.20
N PRO A 52 -6.98 3.40 -15.39
CA PRO A 52 -6.82 3.67 -13.96
C PRO A 52 -5.71 4.70 -13.70
N PHE A 53 -6.09 5.98 -13.66
CA PHE A 53 -5.16 7.09 -13.37
C PHE A 53 -4.45 6.98 -12.02
N CYS A 54 -5.03 6.25 -11.07
CA CYS A 54 -4.40 5.96 -9.79
C CYS A 54 -3.08 5.18 -9.92
N HIS A 55 -2.79 4.54 -11.07
CA HIS A 55 -1.57 3.74 -11.32
C HIS A 55 -0.52 4.43 -12.16
N THR A 56 -0.83 5.58 -12.75
CA THR A 56 -0.07 6.10 -13.88
C THR A 56 1.41 6.32 -13.56
N GLY A 57 1.71 6.75 -12.33
CA GLY A 57 3.09 6.91 -11.83
C GLY A 57 3.92 7.97 -12.58
N THR A 58 3.30 8.78 -13.43
CA THR A 58 4.00 9.79 -14.22
C THR A 58 4.30 11.00 -13.36
N THR A 59 5.52 11.52 -13.48
CA THR A 59 5.89 12.77 -12.81
C THR A 59 5.55 13.96 -13.71
N PHE A 60 4.69 14.85 -13.22
CA PHE A 60 4.33 16.10 -13.89
C PHE A 60 4.62 17.27 -12.94
N ASN A 61 5.34 18.29 -13.42
CA ASN A 61 5.73 19.46 -12.61
C ASN A 61 6.34 19.10 -11.23
N ARG A 62 7.21 18.08 -11.18
CA ARG A 62 7.86 17.55 -9.96
C ARG A 62 6.90 16.91 -8.95
N MET A 63 5.65 16.63 -9.32
CA MET A 63 4.69 15.89 -8.51
C MET A 63 4.28 14.60 -9.24
N ALA A 64 4.09 13.51 -8.50
CA ALA A 64 3.61 12.27 -9.08
C ALA A 64 2.10 12.33 -9.32
N SER A 65 1.67 11.94 -10.52
CA SER A 65 0.28 11.61 -10.84
C SER A 65 0.10 10.09 -10.67
N GLY A 66 -0.80 9.68 -9.80
CA GLY A 66 -0.98 8.28 -9.43
C GLY A 66 0.15 7.74 -8.56
N CYS A 67 0.17 6.42 -8.39
CA CYS A 67 1.15 5.72 -7.56
C CYS A 67 2.52 5.63 -8.24
N PRO A 68 3.61 6.17 -7.66
CA PRO A 68 4.95 6.16 -8.28
C PRO A 68 5.56 4.76 -8.51
N ILE A 69 5.07 3.75 -7.80
CA ILE A 69 5.50 2.36 -7.94
C ILE A 69 4.56 1.55 -8.85
N ASN A 70 3.65 2.24 -9.56
CA ASN A 70 2.66 1.66 -10.47
C ASN A 70 1.85 0.53 -9.79
N ASN A 71 1.45 0.75 -8.54
CA ASN A 71 0.74 -0.23 -7.72
C ASN A 71 -0.59 -0.64 -8.36
N LEU A 72 -1.07 -1.85 -8.07
CA LEU A 72 -2.19 -2.53 -8.74
C LEU A 72 -3.52 -2.31 -7.99
N ILE A 73 -3.82 -1.05 -7.70
CA ILE A 73 -4.91 -0.50 -6.86
C ILE A 73 -6.32 -1.07 -7.13
N PRO A 74 -6.97 -0.95 -8.31
CA PRO A 74 -8.27 -1.57 -8.56
C PRO A 74 -8.31 -3.05 -8.28
N GLU A 75 -7.20 -3.77 -8.49
CA GLU A 75 -7.17 -5.22 -8.30
C GLU A 75 -7.24 -5.58 -6.82
N TRP A 76 -6.36 -5.01 -5.98
CA TRP A 76 -6.44 -5.28 -4.55
C TRP A 76 -7.63 -4.59 -3.88
N ASN A 77 -8.18 -3.51 -4.43
CA ASN A 77 -9.46 -2.95 -3.98
C ASN A 77 -10.63 -3.93 -4.23
N ASP A 78 -10.67 -4.57 -5.39
CA ASP A 78 -11.67 -5.60 -5.71
C ASP A 78 -11.54 -6.81 -4.80
N LEU A 79 -10.30 -7.27 -4.57
CA LEU A 79 -10.01 -8.39 -3.68
C LEU A 79 -10.44 -8.07 -2.24
N VAL A 80 -10.15 -6.87 -1.73
CA VAL A 80 -10.64 -6.41 -0.43
C VAL A 80 -12.16 -6.38 -0.41
N TYR A 81 -12.82 -5.77 -1.38
CA TYR A 81 -14.29 -5.77 -1.48
C TYR A 81 -14.90 -7.19 -1.38
N ARG A 82 -14.27 -8.16 -2.06
CA ARG A 82 -14.66 -9.57 -2.05
C ARG A 82 -14.29 -10.34 -0.78
N GLY A 83 -13.51 -9.75 0.13
CA GLY A 83 -13.00 -10.41 1.34
C GLY A 83 -11.81 -11.34 1.08
N LEU A 84 -11.15 -11.23 -0.07
CA LEU A 84 -9.99 -12.03 -0.49
C LEU A 84 -8.69 -11.35 -0.05
N TRP A 85 -8.51 -11.24 1.28
CA TRP A 85 -7.44 -10.43 1.88
C TRP A 85 -6.04 -10.95 1.60
N LYS A 86 -5.85 -12.27 1.59
CA LYS A 86 -4.55 -12.88 1.34
C LYS A 86 -4.11 -12.66 -0.10
N GLU A 87 -5.03 -12.80 -1.04
CA GLU A 87 -4.81 -12.49 -2.45
C GLU A 87 -4.56 -11.00 -2.66
N ALA A 88 -5.24 -10.13 -1.91
CA ALA A 88 -4.99 -8.69 -1.93
C ALA A 88 -3.56 -8.37 -1.49
N LEU A 89 -3.07 -9.03 -0.44
CA LEU A 89 -1.68 -8.92 0.05
C LEU A 89 -0.68 -9.41 -1.00
N ASP A 90 -0.91 -10.59 -1.58
CA ASP A 90 -0.06 -11.15 -2.65
C ASP A 90 0.01 -10.21 -3.84
N ARG A 91 -1.10 -9.52 -4.16
CA ARG A 91 -1.16 -8.54 -5.25
C ARG A 91 -0.43 -7.25 -4.90
N LEU A 92 -0.61 -6.74 -3.68
CA LEU A 92 0.07 -5.54 -3.16
C LEU A 92 1.60 -5.69 -3.17
N HIS A 93 2.10 -6.86 -2.74
CA HIS A 93 3.53 -7.16 -2.75
C HIS A 93 4.16 -7.37 -4.14
N LYS A 94 3.37 -7.38 -5.23
CA LYS A 94 3.95 -7.43 -6.59
C LYS A 94 4.73 -6.16 -6.93
N THR A 95 4.33 -5.02 -6.39
CA THR A 95 4.90 -3.72 -6.72
C THR A 95 5.48 -3.00 -5.51
N ASN A 96 5.01 -3.32 -4.29
CA ASN A 96 5.42 -2.62 -3.09
C ASN A 96 6.20 -3.53 -2.14
N ASN A 97 7.45 -3.16 -1.85
CA ASN A 97 8.28 -3.83 -0.85
C ASN A 97 7.82 -3.54 0.58
N PHE A 98 7.22 -2.37 0.80
CA PHE A 98 7.02 -1.74 2.11
C PHE A 98 5.63 -1.08 2.24
N PRO A 99 4.54 -1.84 2.03
CA PRO A 99 3.17 -1.33 2.16
C PRO A 99 2.86 -0.79 3.57
N GLU A 100 3.50 -1.30 4.62
CA GLU A 100 3.33 -0.87 6.01
C GLU A 100 3.79 0.57 6.23
N PHE A 101 4.86 0.98 5.53
CA PHE A 101 5.39 2.34 5.60
C PHE A 101 4.62 3.27 4.67
N THR A 102 4.46 2.87 3.41
CA THR A 102 3.78 3.68 2.40
C THR A 102 2.30 3.90 2.73
N GLY A 103 1.59 2.90 3.25
CA GLY A 103 0.22 3.03 3.75
C GLY A 103 0.06 4.04 4.89
N ARG A 104 1.13 4.34 5.63
CA ARG A 104 1.13 5.32 6.74
C ARG A 104 1.61 6.70 6.32
N VAL A 105 2.72 6.80 5.60
CA VAL A 105 3.40 8.09 5.35
C VAL A 105 3.18 8.68 3.97
N CYS A 106 2.68 7.90 3.00
CA CYS A 106 2.47 8.40 1.64
C CYS A 106 1.46 9.57 1.64
N PRO A 107 1.70 10.63 0.82
CA PRO A 107 0.73 11.71 0.63
C PRO A 107 -0.44 11.32 -0.29
N ALA A 108 -0.55 10.04 -0.66
CA ALA A 108 -1.62 9.46 -1.46
C ALA A 108 -1.88 10.17 -2.82
N PRO A 109 -0.85 10.33 -3.70
CA PRO A 109 -1.06 10.86 -5.06
C PRO A 109 -2.02 10.00 -5.89
N CYS A 110 -2.14 8.71 -5.56
CA CYS A 110 -3.14 7.79 -6.11
C CYS A 110 -4.59 8.22 -5.82
N GLU A 111 -4.87 8.77 -4.63
CA GLU A 111 -6.19 9.33 -4.30
C GLU A 111 -6.41 10.66 -5.03
N GLY A 112 -5.37 11.49 -5.15
CA GLY A 112 -5.41 12.73 -5.93
C GLY A 112 -5.67 12.52 -7.43
N SER A 113 -5.20 11.40 -8.00
CA SER A 113 -5.45 11.02 -9.39
C SER A 113 -6.66 10.10 -9.57
N CYS A 114 -7.46 9.85 -8.52
CA CYS A 114 -8.63 9.00 -8.63
C CYS A 114 -9.72 9.70 -9.47
N VAL A 115 -10.23 9.03 -10.50
CA VAL A 115 -11.29 9.59 -11.38
C VAL A 115 -12.55 9.95 -10.60
N LEU A 116 -12.87 9.20 -9.54
CA LEU A 116 -14.01 9.50 -8.68
C LEU A 116 -13.87 10.90 -8.06
N GLY A 117 -12.64 11.29 -7.73
CA GLY A 117 -12.24 12.59 -7.20
C GLY A 117 -12.64 13.80 -8.03
N ILE A 118 -13.08 13.61 -9.28
CA ILE A 118 -13.62 14.67 -10.14
C ILE A 118 -15.00 15.12 -9.63
N ASN A 119 -15.84 14.18 -9.17
CA ASN A 119 -17.24 14.44 -8.81
C ASN A 119 -17.54 14.20 -7.32
N GLU A 120 -16.83 13.27 -6.69
CA GLU A 120 -17.08 12.80 -5.33
C GLU A 120 -15.75 12.50 -4.62
N PRO A 121 -15.69 12.42 -3.28
CA PRO A 121 -14.47 12.10 -2.58
C PRO A 121 -13.86 10.76 -3.04
N PRO A 122 -12.52 10.69 -3.23
CA PRO A 122 -11.86 9.53 -3.84
C PRO A 122 -11.99 8.26 -2.98
N VAL A 123 -11.65 7.12 -3.57
CA VAL A 123 -11.48 5.86 -2.84
C VAL A 123 -10.37 6.02 -1.80
N THR A 124 -10.52 5.44 -0.62
CA THR A 124 -9.52 5.50 0.47
C THR A 124 -8.37 4.51 0.24
N ILE A 125 -7.68 4.68 -0.89
CA ILE A 125 -6.63 3.79 -1.39
C ILE A 125 -5.55 3.59 -0.33
N LYS A 126 -5.06 4.67 0.29
CA LYS A 126 -3.99 4.61 1.30
C LYS A 126 -4.42 3.80 2.53
N ASN A 127 -5.64 4.00 3.00
CA ASN A 127 -6.19 3.28 4.15
C ASN A 127 -6.34 1.78 3.86
N ILE A 128 -6.81 1.43 2.66
CA ILE A 128 -6.97 0.04 2.24
C ILE A 128 -5.59 -0.63 2.12
N GLU A 129 -4.59 0.04 1.53
CA GLU A 129 -3.20 -0.45 1.48
C GLU A 129 -2.65 -0.75 2.88
N CYS A 130 -2.79 0.18 3.82
CA CYS A 130 -2.38 0.01 5.21
C CYS A 130 -3.09 -1.18 5.88
N SER A 131 -4.40 -1.32 5.64
CA SER A 131 -5.20 -2.39 6.26
C SER A 131 -4.86 -3.78 5.70
N ILE A 132 -4.51 -3.88 4.41
CA ILE A 132 -4.10 -5.15 3.80
C ILE A 132 -2.83 -5.69 4.47
N ILE A 133 -1.81 -4.84 4.63
CA ILE A 133 -0.54 -5.27 5.22
C ILE A 133 -0.66 -5.53 6.71
N ASP A 134 -1.38 -4.71 7.45
CA ASP A 134 -1.58 -4.91 8.89
C ASP A 134 -2.30 -6.25 9.16
N LYS A 135 -3.39 -6.53 8.42
CA LYS A 135 -4.06 -7.84 8.50
C LYS A 135 -3.14 -8.98 8.07
N GLY A 136 -2.35 -8.79 7.02
CA GLY A 136 -1.37 -9.77 6.56
C GLY A 136 -0.30 -10.10 7.60
N TRP A 137 0.10 -9.12 8.40
CA TRP A 137 1.03 -9.29 9.51
C TRP A 137 0.38 -10.04 10.68
N ASP A 138 -0.81 -9.61 11.12
CA ASP A 138 -1.55 -10.21 12.22
C ASP A 138 -1.90 -11.69 11.97
N GLU A 139 -2.26 -12.02 10.73
CA GLU A 139 -2.57 -13.39 10.29
C GLU A 139 -1.31 -14.23 9.99
N GLY A 140 -0.11 -13.65 10.12
CA GLY A 140 1.17 -14.32 9.87
C GLY A 140 1.39 -14.73 8.41
N TRP A 141 0.81 -14.00 7.45
CA TRP A 141 0.97 -14.26 6.01
C TRP A 141 2.25 -13.64 5.45
N VAL A 142 2.72 -12.55 6.05
CA VAL A 142 4.00 -11.91 5.68
C VAL A 142 5.16 -12.81 6.13
N LYS A 143 5.74 -13.54 5.16
CA LYS A 143 6.83 -14.49 5.42
C LYS A 143 8.04 -14.19 4.55
N PRO A 144 9.27 -14.50 5.01
CA PRO A 144 10.44 -14.41 4.16
C PRO A 144 10.31 -15.31 2.94
N GLU A 145 10.65 -14.78 1.76
CA GLU A 145 10.70 -15.52 0.50
C GLU A 145 12.16 -15.65 0.01
N PRO A 146 12.98 -16.52 0.64
CA PRO A 146 14.35 -16.72 0.17
C PRO A 146 14.38 -17.34 -1.23
N PRO A 147 15.38 -17.01 -2.06
CA PRO A 147 15.48 -17.55 -3.41
C PRO A 147 15.77 -19.06 -3.37
N ALA A 148 15.13 -19.82 -4.27
CA ALA A 148 15.35 -21.27 -4.37
C ALA A 148 16.79 -21.63 -4.81
N LYS A 149 17.46 -20.74 -5.56
CA LYS A 149 18.84 -20.91 -5.99
C LYS A 149 19.61 -19.61 -5.83
N ARG A 150 20.86 -19.72 -5.36
CA ARG A 150 21.79 -18.58 -5.31
C ARG A 150 22.57 -18.48 -6.62
N THR A 151 22.77 -17.25 -7.07
CA THR A 151 23.51 -16.92 -8.29
C THR A 151 25.04 -16.93 -8.10
N GLY A 152 25.52 -16.97 -6.85
CA GLY A 152 26.94 -16.82 -6.50
C GLY A 152 27.46 -15.38 -6.55
N LYS A 153 26.71 -14.44 -7.12
CA LYS A 153 27.07 -13.01 -7.17
C LYS A 153 26.87 -12.35 -5.80
N LYS A 154 27.78 -11.46 -5.43
CA LYS A 154 27.74 -10.66 -4.20
C LYS A 154 27.47 -9.20 -4.53
N VAL A 155 26.59 -8.55 -3.77
CA VAL A 155 26.24 -7.13 -3.93
C VAL A 155 26.35 -6.43 -2.58
N ALA A 156 27.04 -5.30 -2.56
CA ALA A 156 27.09 -4.39 -1.41
C ALA A 156 26.10 -3.24 -1.63
N ILE A 157 25.31 -2.93 -0.60
CA ILE A 157 24.40 -1.78 -0.56
C ILE A 157 24.84 -0.88 0.58
N VAL A 158 25.04 0.40 0.31
CA VAL A 158 25.43 1.40 1.31
C VAL A 158 24.21 2.24 1.67
N GLY A 159 23.78 2.16 2.93
CA GLY A 159 22.58 2.77 3.50
C GLY A 159 21.42 1.79 3.65
N SER A 160 20.82 1.74 4.85
CA SER A 160 19.65 0.91 5.17
C SER A 160 18.33 1.69 5.17
N GLY A 161 18.27 2.82 4.46
CA GLY A 161 17.02 3.54 4.22
C GLY A 161 16.09 2.80 3.23
N PRO A 162 14.91 3.37 2.91
CA PRO A 162 13.92 2.73 2.04
C PRO A 162 14.47 2.29 0.68
N ALA A 163 15.32 3.11 0.06
CA ALA A 163 15.96 2.77 -1.22
C ALA A 163 16.89 1.55 -1.10
N GLY A 164 17.75 1.53 -0.08
CA GLY A 164 18.71 0.46 0.15
C GLY A 164 18.04 -0.86 0.51
N LEU A 165 17.07 -0.85 1.42
CA LEU A 165 16.33 -2.05 1.80
C LEU A 165 15.43 -2.59 0.68
N SER A 166 14.84 -1.71 -0.14
CA SER A 166 14.05 -2.14 -1.31
C SER A 166 14.95 -2.84 -2.32
N ALA A 167 16.11 -2.24 -2.63
CA ALA A 167 17.09 -2.85 -3.51
C ALA A 167 17.61 -4.19 -2.94
N ALA A 168 17.86 -4.25 -1.63
CA ALA A 168 18.31 -5.46 -0.95
C ALA A 168 17.30 -6.60 -1.07
N ALA A 169 16.02 -6.30 -0.82
CA ALA A 169 14.94 -7.27 -0.92
C ALA A 169 14.81 -7.83 -2.35
N GLN A 170 14.81 -6.96 -3.37
CA GLN A 170 14.70 -7.37 -4.77
C GLN A 170 15.91 -8.20 -5.23
N LEU A 171 17.13 -7.77 -4.91
CA LEU A 171 18.36 -8.48 -5.29
C LEU A 171 18.51 -9.82 -4.56
N ASN A 172 18.12 -9.88 -3.29
CA ASN A 172 18.08 -11.13 -2.54
C ASN A 172 17.06 -12.11 -3.15
N LYS A 173 15.86 -11.64 -3.50
CA LYS A 173 14.83 -12.44 -4.18
C LYS A 173 15.29 -12.93 -5.56
N ALA A 174 16.09 -12.14 -6.27
CA ALA A 174 16.74 -12.53 -7.53
C ALA A 174 17.89 -13.56 -7.35
N GLY A 175 18.23 -13.95 -6.12
CA GLY A 175 19.23 -14.97 -5.84
C GLY A 175 20.64 -14.44 -5.57
N HIS A 176 20.85 -13.13 -5.45
CA HIS A 176 22.16 -12.58 -5.08
C HIS A 176 22.42 -12.69 -3.58
N LEU A 177 23.69 -12.65 -3.19
CA LEU A 177 24.10 -12.48 -1.80
C LEU A 177 24.28 -10.98 -1.55
N VAL A 178 23.42 -10.41 -0.72
CA VAL A 178 23.41 -8.97 -0.45
C VAL A 178 23.97 -8.68 0.93
N THR A 179 24.85 -7.70 1.04
CA THR A 179 25.32 -7.14 2.31
C THR A 179 24.95 -5.67 2.35
N VAL A 180 24.19 -5.26 3.38
CA VAL A 180 23.83 -3.86 3.62
C VAL A 180 24.82 -3.30 4.65
N PHE A 181 25.40 -2.16 4.34
CA PHE A 181 26.29 -1.41 5.21
C PHE A 181 25.56 -0.15 5.66
N GLU A 182 25.36 0.02 6.96
CA GLU A 182 24.79 1.22 7.55
C GLU A 182 25.80 1.83 8.53
N ARG A 183 25.80 3.16 8.64
CA ARG A 183 26.66 3.90 9.56
C ARG A 183 26.06 3.95 10.96
N ALA A 184 24.73 4.07 11.05
CA ALA A 184 24.01 4.08 12.32
C ALA A 184 23.93 2.67 12.94
N ASP A 185 23.86 2.63 14.27
CA ASP A 185 23.79 1.42 15.09
C ASP A 185 22.35 0.96 15.31
#